data_AF-A0A8J3SHD9-F1
#
_entry.id   AF-A0A8J3SHD9-F1
#
_cell.length_a   1.000
_cell.length_b   1.000
_cell.length_c   1.000
_cell.angle_alpha   90.00
_cell.angle_beta   90.00
_cell.angle_gamma   90.00
#
_symmetry.space_group_name_H-M   'P 1'
#
loop_
_entity.id
_entity.type
_entity.pdbx_description
1 polymer ?
#
loop_
_entity_poly.entity_id
_entity_poly.type
_entity_poly.pdbx_seq_one_letter_code
_entity_poly.pdbx_strand_id
1 'polypeptide(L)'
;MGVLHQPRVAMDGARVFVAAANAEVYWWLTDMVGRYFGEMYQLKLAETRLRLQQEDAAYSEAGVWRVRLQEMLRERPELTPVLSQMVAETTERMPR
;
A
#
# COMPACT_ATOMS: atom_id res chain seq x y z
N MET A 1 14.13 -20.75 0.02
CA MET A 1 12.92 -20.00 0.38
C MET A 1 13.35 -18.77 1.18
N GLY A 2 13.17 -17.57 0.64
CA GLY A 2 13.60 -16.33 1.30
C GLY A 2 12.61 -15.93 2.38
N VAL A 3 13.09 -15.68 3.59
CA VAL A 3 12.27 -15.12 4.67
C VAL A 3 11.83 -13.71 4.23
N LEU A 4 10.53 -13.50 4.05
CA LEU A 4 9.99 -12.17 3.77
C LEU A 4 10.19 -11.29 5.01
N HIS A 5 11.14 -10.36 4.93
CA HIS A 5 11.40 -9.41 6.00
C HIS A 5 10.26 -8.38 6.08
N GLN A 6 9.34 -8.57 7.02
CA GLN A 6 8.15 -7.72 7.20
C GLN A 6 8.44 -6.20 7.18
N PRO A 7 9.51 -5.68 7.82
CA PRO A 7 9.79 -4.24 7.76
C PRO A 7 10.08 -3.73 6.34
N ARG A 8 10.73 -4.57 5.52
CA ARG A 8 11.03 -4.25 4.13
C ARG A 8 9.78 -4.30 3.26
N VAL A 9 8.95 -5.34 3.44
CA VAL A 9 7.66 -5.47 2.73
C VAL A 9 6.73 -4.28 3.05
N ALA A 10 6.67 -3.84 4.31
CA ALA A 10 5.90 -2.66 4.69
C ALA A 10 6.45 -1.36 4.09
N MET A 11 7.78 -1.20 4.03
CA MET A 11 8.42 -0.03 3.42
C MET A 11 8.16 0.04 1.91
N ASP A 12 8.38 -1.07 1.21
CA ASP A 12 8.18 -1.17 -0.23
C ASP A 12 6.70 -0.96 -0.58
N GLY A 13 5.80 -1.58 0.19
CA GLY A 13 4.37 -1.39 0.02
C GLY A 13 3.90 0.04 0.25
N ALA A 14 4.43 0.73 1.25
CA ALA A 14 4.05 2.10 1.52
C ALA A 14 4.36 3.05 0.35
N ARG A 15 5.55 2.91 -0.25
CA ARG A 15 5.96 3.71 -1.41
C ARG A 15 5.06 3.43 -2.61
N VAL A 16 4.81 2.15 -2.89
CA VAL A 16 3.99 1.74 -4.03
C VAL A 16 2.54 2.16 -3.87
N PHE A 17 1.97 2.07 -2.66
CA PHE A 17 0.59 2.47 -2.40
C PHE A 17 0.38 3.96 -2.64
N VAL A 18 1.30 4.79 -2.16
CA VAL A 18 1.23 6.25 -2.34
C VAL A 18 1.45 6.64 -3.79
N ALA A 19 2.42 6.03 -4.49
CA ALA A 19 2.63 6.27 -5.91
C ALA A 19 1.39 5.86 -6.74
N ALA A 20 0.87 4.67 -6.48
CA ALA A 20 -0.32 4.14 -7.15
C ALA A 20 -1.59 4.97 -6.84
N ALA A 21 -1.68 5.60 -5.67
CA ALA A 21 -2.80 6.44 -5.30
C ALA A 21 -3.01 7.63 -6.25
N ASN A 22 -1.94 8.12 -6.89
CA ASN A 22 -2.02 9.19 -7.89
C ASN A 22 -1.98 8.69 -9.36
N ALA A 23 -2.00 7.38 -9.56
CA ALA A 23 -1.96 6.75 -10.88
C ALA A 23 -3.33 6.14 -11.27
N GLU A 24 -3.43 5.67 -12.52
CA GLU A 24 -4.64 4.98 -13.02
C GLU A 24 -4.86 3.63 -12.33
N VAL A 25 -3.78 2.95 -11.92
CA VAL A 25 -3.82 1.68 -11.19
C VAL A 25 -4.53 1.79 -9.83
N TYR A 26 -4.76 3.00 -9.32
CA TYR A 26 -5.48 3.25 -8.07
C TYR A 26 -6.79 2.46 -7.94
N TRP A 27 -7.61 2.40 -8.99
CA TRP A 27 -8.91 1.72 -8.93
C TRP A 27 -8.77 0.22 -8.71
N TRP A 28 -7.77 -0.40 -9.34
CA TRP A 28 -7.45 -1.80 -9.09
C TRP A 28 -6.88 -2.00 -7.70
N LEU A 29 -5.97 -1.11 -7.26
CA LEU A 29 -5.37 -1.19 -5.93
C LEU A 29 -6.43 -1.04 -4.82
N THR A 30 -7.39 -0.12 -4.96
CA THR A 30 -8.43 0.12 -3.95
C THR A 30 -9.33 -1.11 -3.75
N ASP A 31 -9.70 -1.81 -4.84
CA ASP A 31 -10.48 -3.05 -4.79
C ASP A 31 -9.70 -4.17 -4.07
N MET A 32 -8.43 -4.36 -4.45
CA MET A 32 -7.56 -5.34 -3.82
C MET A 32 -7.32 -5.06 -2.33
N VAL A 33 -7.09 -3.81 -1.96
CA VAL A 33 -6.94 -3.41 -0.56
C VAL A 33 -8.23 -3.67 0.23
N GLY A 34 -9.40 -3.32 -0.33
CA GLY A 34 -10.68 -3.62 0.30
C GLY A 34 -10.90 -5.12 0.52
N ARG A 35 -10.60 -5.93 -0.49
CA ARG A 35 -10.76 -7.38 -0.46
C ARG A 35 -9.83 -8.09 0.53
N TYR A 36 -8.56 -7.69 0.59
CA TYR A 36 -7.55 -8.44 1.35
C TYR A 36 -7.23 -7.82 2.72
N PHE A 37 -7.30 -6.49 2.86
CA PHE A 37 -6.94 -5.78 4.09
C PHE A 37 -8.16 -5.18 4.80
N GLY A 38 -9.28 -5.05 4.09
CA GLY A 38 -10.57 -4.61 4.61
C GLY A 38 -10.88 -3.15 4.29
N GLU A 39 -12.16 -2.82 4.44
CA GLU A 39 -12.74 -1.50 4.08
C GLU A 39 -12.04 -0.32 4.78
N MET A 40 -11.55 -0.51 6.01
CA MET A 40 -10.79 0.53 6.72
C MET A 40 -9.52 0.93 5.96
N TYR A 41 -8.79 -0.04 5.39
CA TYR A 41 -7.58 0.27 4.62
C TYR A 41 -7.91 0.86 3.25
N GLN A 42 -9.04 0.45 2.66
CA GLN A 42 -9.56 1.05 1.42
C GLN A 42 -9.92 2.52 1.62
N LEU A 43 -10.62 2.87 2.71
CA LEU A 43 -10.95 4.25 3.05
C LEU A 43 -9.67 5.08 3.27
N LYS A 44 -8.70 4.55 4.00
CA LYS A 44 -7.38 5.20 4.20
C LYS A 44 -6.67 5.49 2.89
N LEU A 45 -6.80 4.62 1.89
CA LEU A 45 -6.21 4.82 0.56
C LEU A 45 -6.94 5.91 -0.23
N ALA A 46 -8.27 5.96 -0.14
CA ALA A 46 -9.06 7.04 -0.72
C ALA A 46 -8.71 8.41 -0.10
N GLU A 47 -8.54 8.48 1.22
CA GLU A 47 -8.09 9.68 1.93
C GLU A 47 -6.69 10.11 1.46
N THR A 48 -5.75 9.17 1.34
CA THR A 48 -4.41 9.46 0.80
C THR A 48 -4.50 10.05 -0.60
N ARG A 49 -5.31 9.48 -1.52
CA ARG A 49 -5.49 10.04 -2.86
C ARG A 49 -6.02 11.48 -2.82
N LEU A 50 -7.00 11.76 -1.97
CA LEU A 50 -7.55 13.12 -1.81
C LEU A 50 -6.49 14.11 -1.31
N ARG A 51 -5.65 13.72 -0.33
CA ARG A 51 -4.56 14.57 0.18
C ARG A 51 -3.50 14.84 -0.88
N LEU A 52 -3.09 13.82 -1.63
CA LEU A 52 -2.12 13.96 -2.72
C LEU A 52 -2.60 14.89 -3.86
N GLN A 53 -3.92 15.04 -4.02
CA GLN A 53 -4.49 15.98 -4.99
C GLN A 53 -4.48 17.43 -4.49
N GLN A 54 -4.35 17.65 -3.18
CA GLN A 54 -4.40 18.98 -2.55
C GLN A 54 -3.01 19.53 -2.23
N GLU A 55 -2.05 18.68 -1.89
CA GLU A 55 -0.72 19.06 -1.43
C GLU A 55 0.35 18.02 -1.82
N ASP A 56 1.61 18.44 -1.88
CA ASP A 56 2.75 17.53 -2.06
C ASP A 56 3.06 16.77 -0.77
N ALA A 57 2.20 15.80 -0.45
CA ALA A 57 2.25 14.99 0.77
C ALA A 57 2.76 13.55 0.52
N ALA A 58 3.38 13.27 -0.63
CA ALA A 58 3.79 11.91 -0.98
C ALA A 58 4.75 11.30 0.06
N TYR A 59 5.72 12.07 0.54
CA TYR A 59 6.69 11.58 1.53
C TYR A 59 6.05 11.32 2.90
N SER A 60 5.20 12.23 3.38
CA SER A 60 4.52 12.10 4.67
C SER A 60 3.52 10.93 4.64
N GLU A 61 2.72 10.82 3.59
CA GLU A 61 1.79 9.70 3.39
C GLU A 61 2.52 8.35 3.32
N ALA A 62 3.71 8.29 2.67
CA ALA A 62 4.50 7.06 2.64
C ALA A 62 5.00 6.66 4.05
N GLY A 63 5.37 7.64 4.88
CA GLY A 63 5.69 7.40 6.29
C GLY A 63 4.51 6.82 7.07
N VAL A 64 3.33 7.39 6.89
CA VAL A 64 2.08 6.94 7.54
C VAL A 64 1.72 5.52 7.08
N TRP A 65 1.78 5.24 5.79
CA TRP A 65 1.52 3.92 5.23
C TRP A 65 2.50 2.87 5.72
N ARG A 66 3.79 3.21 5.89
CA ARG A 66 4.78 2.28 6.44
C ARG A 66 4.36 1.80 7.83
N VAL A 67 3.98 2.70 8.72
CA VAL A 67 3.55 2.37 10.08
C VAL A 67 2.26 1.53 10.04
N ARG A 68 1.27 1.94 9.22
CA ARG A 68 0.01 1.21 9.06
C ARG A 68 0.23 -0.23 8.60
N LEU A 69 1.03 -0.43 7.56
CA LEU A 69 1.35 -1.76 7.03
C LEU A 69 2.19 -2.58 8.01
N GLN A 70 3.13 -1.95 8.72
CA GLN A 70 3.95 -2.63 9.72
C GLN A 70 3.11 -3.14 10.90
N GLU A 71 2.19 -2.33 11.43
CA GLU A 71 1.26 -2.78 12.48
C GLU A 71 0.31 -3.87 11.94
N MET A 72 -0.20 -3.73 10.71
CA MET A 72 -1.01 -4.77 10.07
C MET A 72 -0.28 -6.12 10.00
N LEU A 73 0.99 -6.13 9.57
CA LEU A 73 1.80 -7.34 9.48
C LEU A 73 2.21 -7.89 10.84
N ARG A 74 2.30 -7.03 11.87
CA ARG A 74 2.53 -7.47 13.25
C ARG A 74 1.30 -8.19 13.80
N GLU A 75 0.11 -7.66 13.56
CA GLU A 75 -1.16 -8.26 14.01
C GLU A 75 -1.53 -9.50 13.20
N ARG A 76 -1.28 -9.47 11.89
CA ARG A 76 -1.67 -10.50 10.91
C ARG A 76 -0.47 -10.88 10.01
N PRO A 77 0.53 -11.60 10.55
CA PRO A 77 1.75 -11.95 9.81
C PRO A 77 1.50 -12.76 8.54
N GLU A 78 0.39 -13.51 8.48
CA GLU A 78 -0.08 -14.26 7.31
C GLU A 78 -0.36 -13.38 6.08
N LEU A 79 -0.56 -12.07 6.26
CA LEU A 79 -0.76 -11.11 5.17
C LEU A 79 0.55 -10.67 4.50
N THR A 80 1.71 -11.05 5.05
CA THR A 80 3.02 -10.69 4.47
C THR A 80 3.17 -11.10 2.99
N PRO A 81 2.91 -12.36 2.60
CA PRO A 81 2.96 -12.75 1.19
C PRO A 81 1.90 -12.04 0.34
N VAL A 82 0.71 -11.79 0.89
CA VAL A 82 -0.38 -11.09 0.18
C VAL A 82 0.03 -9.65 -0.14
N LEU A 83 0.58 -8.92 0.83
CA LEU A 83 1.10 -7.58 0.61
C LEU A 83 2.26 -7.58 -0.39
N SER A 84 3.20 -8.52 -0.26
CA SER A 84 4.32 -8.62 -1.20
C SER A 84 3.85 -8.85 -2.65
N GLN A 85 2.87 -9.73 -2.86
CA GLN A 85 2.30 -9.98 -4.18
C GLN A 85 1.55 -8.75 -4.71
N MET A 86 0.71 -8.13 -3.89
CA MET A 86 -0.04 -6.95 -4.26
C MET A 86 0.89 -5.81 -4.69
N VAL A 87 2.02 -5.62 -3.99
CA VAL A 87 3.03 -4.63 -4.34
C VAL A 87 3.69 -4.92 -5.69
N ALA A 88 4.02 -6.19 -5.95
CA ALA A 88 4.60 -6.59 -7.24
C ALA A 88 3.61 -6.32 -8.38
N GLU A 89 2.37 -6.76 -8.23
CA GLU A 89 1.29 -6.58 -9.21
C GLU A 89 0.95 -5.10 -9.45
N THR A 90 0.96 -4.28 -8.40
CA THR A 90 0.77 -2.83 -8.52
C THR A 90 1.89 -2.22 -9.35
N THR A 91 3.14 -2.60 -9.06
CA THR A 91 4.33 -2.08 -9.74
C THR A 91 4.34 -2.44 -11.22
N GLU A 92 3.92 -3.66 -11.58
CA GLU A 92 3.79 -4.09 -12.98
C GLU A 92 2.73 -3.31 -13.76
N ARG A 93 1.69 -2.83 -13.08
CA ARG A 93 0.60 -2.04 -13.67
C ARG A 93 0.87 -0.54 -13.70
N MET A 94 1.90 -0.06 -13.00
CA MET A 94 2.30 1.34 -13.07
C MET A 94 3.01 1.62 -14.41
N PRO A 95 2.74 2.77 -15.06
CA PRO A 95 3.48 3.17 -16.25
C PRO A 95 4.98 3.35 -15.91
N ARG A 96 5.85 2.92 -16.82
CA ARG A 96 7.31 3.08 -16.70
C ARG A 96 7.75 4.51 -16.96
#